data_AF-A0A2V9J932-F1
#
_entry.id   AF-A0A2V9J932-F1
#
_cell.length_a   1.000
_cell.length_b   1.000
_cell.length_c   1.000
_cell.angle_alpha   90.00
_cell.angle_beta   90.00
_cell.angle_gamma   90.00
#
_symmetry.space_group_name_H-M   'P 1'
#
loop_
_entity.id
_entity.type
_entity.pdbx_description
1 polymer ?
#
loop_
_entity_poly.entity_id
_entity_poly.type
_entity_poly.pdbx_seq_one_letter_code
_entity_poly.pdbx_strand_id
1 'polypeptide(L)'
;MENYFNYFTEIEECFRKCRGTATLLSPLDWALIESWKEARIPLEAALHGIERAFTKYAKRPRPFEKINSLAYCTQAVMRAAEELKTSLVEGGGNRESRSNADRAQFTAEEIQGYLNRNAEILDEAGRYWQEKGQPPVAHDLGEA
;
A
#
# COMPACT_ATOMS: atom_id res chain seq x y z
N MET A 1 11.18 -6.18 2.35
CA MET A 1 10.17 -6.66 1.38
C MET A 1 9.22 -5.49 1.14
N GLU A 2 9.50 -4.65 0.13
CA GLU A 2 8.59 -3.55 -0.23
C GLU A 2 7.26 -4.20 -0.62
N ASN A 3 6.20 -3.92 0.16
CA ASN A 3 4.90 -4.55 -0.04
C ASN A 3 4.39 -4.23 -1.45
N TYR A 4 4.56 -5.19 -2.35
CA TYR A 4 4.20 -5.09 -3.77
C TYR A 4 2.75 -4.63 -3.93
N PHE A 5 1.88 -5.12 -3.03
CA PHE A 5 0.46 -4.78 -2.95
C PHE A 5 0.21 -3.32 -2.53
N ASN A 6 1.03 -2.75 -1.64
CA ASN A 6 0.82 -1.38 -1.16
C ASN A 6 0.97 -0.34 -2.27
N TYR A 7 1.92 -0.52 -3.19
CA TYR A 7 2.12 0.46 -4.27
C TYR A 7 0.88 0.62 -5.16
N PHE A 8 0.32 -0.51 -5.59
CA PHE A 8 -0.85 -0.55 -6.45
C PHE A 8 -2.12 -0.10 -5.73
N THR A 9 -2.35 -0.63 -4.53
CA THR A 9 -3.55 -0.34 -3.73
C THR A 9 -3.59 1.12 -3.27
N GLU A 10 -2.47 1.69 -2.83
CA GLU A 10 -2.41 3.10 -2.40
C GLU A 10 -2.68 4.06 -3.56
N ILE A 11 -2.17 3.76 -4.76
CA ILE A 11 -2.42 4.55 -5.96
C ILE A 11 -3.90 4.47 -6.35
N GLU A 12 -4.48 3.27 -6.36
CA GLU A 12 -5.90 3.07 -6.62
C GLU A 12 -6.77 3.84 -5.61
N GLU A 13 -6.48 3.69 -4.32
CA GLU A 13 -7.21 4.37 -3.26
C GLU A 13 -7.13 5.89 -3.40
N CYS A 14 -5.95 6.42 -3.68
CA CYS A 14 -5.76 7.85 -3.92
C CYS A 14 -6.60 8.33 -5.10
N PHE A 15 -6.54 7.62 -6.23
CA PHE A 15 -7.32 7.96 -7.42
C PHE A 15 -8.83 7.89 -7.16
N ARG A 16 -9.31 6.86 -6.45
CA ARG A 16 -10.72 6.71 -6.06
C ARG A 16 -11.17 7.85 -5.13
N LYS A 17 -10.35 8.19 -4.12
CA LYS A 17 -10.62 9.31 -3.20
C LYS A 17 -10.72 10.64 -3.94
N CYS A 18 -9.80 10.92 -4.86
CA CYS A 18 -9.81 12.15 -5.65
C CYS A 18 -10.99 12.23 -6.64
N ARG A 19 -11.40 11.10 -7.23
CA ARG A 19 -12.48 11.05 -8.22
C ARG A 19 -13.88 11.06 -7.58
N GLY A 20 -14.01 10.63 -6.34
CA GLY A 20 -15.29 10.56 -5.62
C GLY A 20 -16.29 9.54 -6.19
N THR A 21 -15.82 8.60 -7.02
CA THR A 21 -16.64 7.55 -7.63
C THR A 21 -16.22 6.18 -7.12
N ALA A 22 -17.19 5.27 -6.95
CA ALA A 22 -16.93 3.91 -6.48
C ALA A 22 -16.26 2.99 -7.53
N THR A 23 -16.12 3.45 -8.79
CA THR A 23 -15.55 2.64 -9.88
C THR A 23 -14.03 2.52 -9.77
N LEU A 24 -13.56 1.27 -9.98
CA LEU A 24 -12.16 0.85 -9.96
C LEU A 24 -11.38 1.38 -11.17
N LEU A 25 -10.06 1.18 -11.14
CA LEU A 25 -9.15 1.49 -12.26
C LEU A 25 -9.45 0.64 -13.49
N SER A 26 -9.24 1.22 -14.68
CA SER A 26 -9.32 0.45 -15.93
C SER A 26 -8.10 -0.48 -16.09
N PRO A 27 -8.17 -1.56 -16.90
CA PRO A 27 -7.02 -2.41 -17.19
C PRO A 27 -5.80 -1.64 -17.73
N LEU A 28 -6.03 -0.58 -18.51
CA LEU A 28 -4.97 0.27 -19.02
C LEU A 28 -4.30 1.09 -17.91
N ASP A 29 -5.07 1.53 -16.92
CA ASP A 29 -4.52 2.24 -15.76
C ASP A 29 -3.67 1.31 -14.89
N TRP A 30 -4.03 0.03 -14.78
CA TRP A 30 -3.19 -0.97 -14.10
C TRP A 30 -1.84 -1.16 -14.78
N ALA A 31 -1.83 -1.31 -16.12
CA ALA A 31 -0.59 -1.39 -16.90
C ALA A 31 0.25 -0.11 -16.77
N LEU A 32 -0.41 1.05 -16.65
CA LEU A 32 0.28 2.32 -16.43
C LEU A 32 0.98 2.36 -15.05
N ILE A 33 0.32 1.89 -13.99
CA ILE A 33 0.94 1.80 -12.65
C ILE A 33 2.13 0.83 -12.68
N GLU A 34 2.01 -0.29 -13.38
CA GLU A 34 3.10 -1.24 -13.58
C GLU A 34 4.32 -0.56 -14.24
N SER A 35 4.09 0.23 -15.30
CA SER A 35 5.17 0.99 -15.95
C SER A 35 5.86 2.00 -15.01
N TRP A 36 5.10 2.64 -14.10
CA TRP A 36 5.66 3.56 -13.10
C TRP A 36 6.53 2.83 -12.08
N LYS A 37 6.10 1.63 -11.70
CA LYS A 37 6.86 0.76 -10.80
C LYS A 37 8.16 0.27 -11.44
N GLU A 38 8.12 -0.17 -12.70
CA GLU A 38 9.31 -0.56 -13.47
C GLU A 38 10.29 0.60 -13.61
N ALA A 39 9.78 1.81 -13.84
CA ALA A 39 10.56 3.04 -13.86
C ALA A 39 11.05 3.52 -12.48
N ARG A 40 10.80 2.74 -11.42
CA ARG A 40 11.20 3.04 -10.02
C ARG A 40 10.66 4.38 -9.51
N ILE A 41 9.46 4.77 -9.94
CA ILE A 41 8.81 5.99 -9.45
C ILE A 41 8.38 5.76 -7.99
N PRO A 42 8.84 6.58 -7.03
CA PRO A 42 8.45 6.47 -5.63
C PRO A 42 6.94 6.64 -5.44
N LEU A 43 6.37 5.94 -4.46
CA LEU A 43 4.93 5.98 -4.19
C LEU A 43 4.46 7.39 -3.87
N GLU A 44 5.23 8.12 -3.07
CA GLU A 44 4.95 9.49 -2.66
C GLU A 44 4.85 10.43 -3.88
N ALA A 45 5.70 10.21 -4.88
CA ALA A 45 5.67 10.98 -6.12
C ALA A 45 4.42 10.69 -6.95
N ALA A 46 4.02 9.42 -7.04
CA ALA A 46 2.78 9.02 -7.73
C ALA A 46 1.54 9.62 -7.06
N LEU A 47 1.41 9.49 -5.74
CA LEU A 47 0.30 10.05 -4.96
C LEU A 47 0.22 11.57 -5.10
N HIS A 48 1.35 12.27 -4.92
CA HIS A 48 1.40 13.73 -5.04
C HIS A 48 1.11 14.22 -6.46
N GLY A 49 1.58 13.49 -7.48
CA GLY A 49 1.27 13.78 -8.88
C GLY A 49 -0.22 13.66 -9.19
N ILE A 50 -0.88 12.61 -8.69
CA ILE A 50 -2.32 12.41 -8.84
C ILE A 50 -3.08 13.56 -8.18
N GLU A 51 -2.81 13.85 -6.91
CA GLU A 51 -3.46 14.92 -6.17
C GLU A 51 -3.29 16.29 -6.84
N ARG A 52 -2.09 16.59 -7.35
CA ARG A 52 -1.82 17.82 -8.12
C ARG A 52 -2.62 17.89 -9.42
N ALA A 53 -2.75 16.78 -10.13
CA ALA A 53 -3.53 16.73 -11.37
C ALA A 53 -5.01 17.05 -11.12
N PHE A 54 -5.59 16.46 -10.07
CA PHE A 54 -6.97 16.74 -9.66
C PHE A 54 -7.14 18.17 -9.13
N THR A 55 -6.21 18.67 -8.34
CA THR A 55 -6.21 20.06 -7.86
C THR A 55 -6.16 21.05 -9.02
N LYS A 56 -5.34 20.78 -10.04
CA LYS A 56 -5.24 21.62 -11.24
C LYS A 56 -6.55 21.60 -12.03
N TYR A 57 -7.17 20.44 -12.18
CA TYR A 57 -8.46 20.29 -12.84
C TYR A 57 -9.57 21.02 -12.06
N ALA A 58 -9.59 20.91 -10.73
CA ALA A 58 -10.57 21.58 -9.87
C ALA A 58 -10.53 23.13 -9.97
N LYS A 59 -9.37 23.72 -10.32
CA LYS A 59 -9.24 25.18 -10.53
C LYS A 59 -9.93 25.67 -11.81
N ARG A 60 -10.08 24.82 -12.82
CA ARG A 60 -10.70 25.16 -14.11
C ARG A 60 -11.55 23.99 -14.61
N PRO A 61 -12.69 23.70 -13.94
CA PRO A 61 -13.56 22.62 -14.35
C PRO A 61 -14.18 22.97 -15.69
N ARG A 62 -14.12 22.03 -16.63
CA ARG A 62 -14.82 22.15 -17.90
C ARG A 62 -16.12 21.37 -17.83
N PRO A 63 -17.25 21.96 -18.27
CA PRO A 63 -18.49 21.21 -18.34
C PRO A 63 -18.29 19.97 -19.21
N PHE A 64 -18.75 18.82 -18.71
CA PHE A 64 -18.68 17.48 -19.34
C PHE A 64 -17.32 16.77 -19.38
N GLU A 65 -16.20 17.43 -19.08
CA GLU A 65 -14.88 16.79 -19.07
C GLU A 65 -14.58 16.30 -17.66
N LYS A 66 -14.49 14.99 -17.40
CA LYS A 66 -14.08 14.41 -16.10
C LYS A 66 -12.77 13.66 -16.24
N ILE A 67 -11.98 13.61 -15.17
CA ILE A 67 -10.81 12.73 -15.10
C ILE A 67 -11.31 11.29 -14.91
N ASN A 68 -11.16 10.47 -15.94
CA ASN A 68 -11.63 9.08 -15.96
C ASN A 68 -10.50 8.04 -15.97
N SER A 69 -9.24 8.46 -16.17
CA SER A 69 -8.08 7.56 -16.27
C SER A 69 -6.83 8.22 -15.67
N LEU A 70 -5.93 7.40 -15.14
CA LEU A 70 -4.60 7.79 -14.64
C LEU A 70 -3.70 8.35 -15.75
N ALA A 71 -3.98 8.06 -17.02
CA ALA A 71 -3.26 8.64 -18.15
C ALA A 71 -3.25 10.18 -18.12
N TYR A 72 -4.32 10.81 -17.60
CA TYR A 72 -4.39 12.26 -17.40
C TYR A 72 -3.36 12.74 -16.35
N CYS A 73 -3.09 11.92 -15.33
CA CYS A 73 -2.18 12.23 -14.22
C CYS A 73 -0.70 12.00 -14.57
N THR A 74 -0.37 11.24 -15.62
CA THR A 74 1.00 10.80 -15.94
C THR A 74 2.01 11.93 -15.93
N GLN A 75 1.71 13.05 -16.60
CA GLN A 75 2.64 14.18 -16.67
C GLN A 75 2.89 14.83 -15.30
N ALA A 76 1.87 14.88 -14.45
CA ALA A 76 2.01 15.41 -13.09
C ALA A 76 2.81 14.45 -12.20
N VAL A 77 2.63 13.14 -12.38
CA VAL A 77 3.39 12.09 -11.67
C VAL A 77 4.86 12.13 -12.06
N MET A 78 5.18 12.16 -13.34
CA MET A 78 6.58 12.25 -13.82
C MET A 78 7.28 13.49 -13.28
N ARG A 79 6.59 14.64 -13.28
CA ARG A 79 7.14 15.87 -12.69
C ARG A 79 7.36 15.75 -11.18
N ALA A 80 6.41 15.17 -10.44
CA ALA A 80 6.57 14.97 -9.01
C ALA A 80 7.73 14.01 -8.69
N ALA A 81 7.96 13.00 -9.54
CA ALA A 81 9.08 12.08 -9.42
C ALA A 81 10.42 12.77 -9.66
N GLU A 82 10.49 13.63 -10.67
CA GLU A 82 11.67 14.44 -10.97
C GLU A 82 11.97 15.43 -9.84
N GLU A 83 10.97 16.18 -9.37
CA GLU A 83 11.08 17.11 -8.24
C GLU A 83 11.58 16.42 -6.96
N LEU A 84 11.09 15.20 -6.68
CA LEU A 84 11.52 14.42 -5.53
C LEU A 84 12.97 13.93 -5.70
N LYS A 85 13.36 13.54 -6.92
CA LYS A 85 14.74 13.16 -7.25
C LYS A 85 15.72 14.34 -7.12
N THR A 86 15.39 15.52 -7.64
CA THR A 86 16.23 16.72 -7.46
C THR A 86 16.30 17.13 -6.00
N SER A 87 15.19 17.08 -5.27
CA SER A 87 15.17 17.40 -3.83
C SER A 87 16.10 16.50 -3.01
N LEU A 88 16.21 15.21 -3.37
CA LEU A 88 17.11 14.26 -2.71
C LEU A 88 18.60 14.51 -3.04
N VAL A 89 18.89 15.02 -4.25
CA VAL A 89 20.26 15.31 -4.71
C VAL A 89 20.75 16.67 -4.21
N GLU A 90 19.87 17.66 -4.15
CA GLU A 90 20.20 19.05 -3.78
C GLU A 90 20.08 19.32 -2.26
N GLY A 91 19.32 18.49 -1.53
CA GLY A 91 19.10 18.63 -0.10
C GLY A 91 19.41 17.33 0.65
N GLY A 92 20.62 17.21 1.21
CA GLY A 92 20.97 16.22 2.23
C GLY A 92 20.24 16.48 3.57
N GLY A 93 18.93 16.66 3.52
CA GLY A 93 18.10 17.10 4.64
C GLY A 93 16.90 16.18 4.78
N ASN A 94 17.06 15.19 5.65
CA ASN A 94 16.03 14.53 6.45
C ASN A 94 14.57 14.90 6.11
N ARG A 95 14.05 14.36 5.01
CA ARG A 95 12.63 14.00 4.97
C ARG A 95 12.63 12.53 5.32
N GLU A 96 12.49 12.26 6.61
CA GLU A 96 12.03 10.98 7.10
C GLU A 96 10.98 10.49 6.12
N SER A 97 11.36 9.47 5.33
CA SER A 97 10.42 8.53 4.75
C SER A 97 9.42 8.31 5.86
N ARG A 98 8.19 8.81 5.69
CA ARG A 98 7.14 8.72 6.69
C ARG A 98 6.99 7.23 6.91
N SER A 99 7.67 6.74 7.94
CA SER A 99 8.12 5.37 7.92
C SER A 99 6.86 4.53 7.95
N ASN A 100 6.85 3.40 7.26
CA ASN A 100 5.71 2.50 7.26
C ASN A 100 5.26 2.11 8.69
N ALA A 101 6.08 2.41 9.72
CA ALA A 101 5.75 2.32 11.13
C ALA A 101 4.66 3.31 11.60
N ASP A 102 4.52 4.51 11.01
CA ASP A 102 3.45 5.47 11.37
C ASP A 102 2.06 5.04 10.86
N ARG A 103 2.00 4.07 9.93
CA ARG A 103 0.75 3.52 9.39
C ARG A 103 0.45 2.10 9.87
N ALA A 104 1.38 1.46 10.56
CA ALA A 104 1.14 0.14 11.13
C ALA A 104 0.22 0.29 12.35
N GLN A 105 -0.99 -0.27 12.26
CA GLN A 105 -1.95 -0.26 13.36
C GLN A 105 -1.48 -1.06 14.58
N PHE A 106 -0.47 -1.92 14.38
CA PHE A 106 0.13 -2.76 15.42
C PHE A 106 1.65 -2.74 15.28
N THR A 107 2.35 -2.68 16.40
CA THR A 107 3.82 -2.78 16.44
C THR A 107 4.26 -4.25 16.29
N ALA A 108 5.54 -4.45 15.94
CA ALA A 108 6.10 -5.80 15.84
C ALA A 108 6.05 -6.54 17.19
N GLU A 109 6.24 -5.82 18.30
CA GLU A 109 6.17 -6.35 19.65
C GLU A 109 4.75 -6.78 20.02
N GLU A 110 3.72 -6.03 19.60
CA GLU A 110 2.32 -6.40 19.82
C GLU A 110 1.95 -7.68 19.06
N ILE A 111 2.36 -7.78 17.80
CA ILE A 111 2.15 -8.99 16.98
C ILE A 111 2.88 -10.18 17.61
N GLN A 112 4.14 -10.00 18.03
CA GLN A 112 4.92 -11.07 18.66
C GLN A 112 4.29 -11.53 19.97
N GLY A 113 3.82 -10.60 20.81
CA GLY A 113 3.14 -10.92 22.06
C GLY A 113 1.83 -11.68 21.85
N TYR A 114 1.04 -11.28 20.84
CA TYR A 114 -0.19 -11.98 20.47
C TYR A 114 0.08 -13.42 19.98
N LEU A 115 1.05 -13.58 19.09
CA LEU A 115 1.43 -14.90 18.54
C LEU A 115 1.94 -15.83 19.64
N ASN A 116 2.80 -15.34 20.54
CA ASN A 116 3.33 -16.14 21.66
C ASN A 116 2.22 -16.60 22.60
N ARG A 117 1.30 -15.70 22.96
CA ARG A 117 0.14 -16.05 23.82
C ARG A 117 -0.72 -17.12 23.16
N ASN A 118 -0.99 -16.99 21.87
CA ASN A 118 -1.79 -17.98 21.16
C ASN A 118 -1.07 -19.33 21.07
N ALA A 119 0.25 -19.34 20.88
CA ALA A 119 1.05 -20.55 20.91
C ALA A 119 0.95 -21.26 22.28
N GLU A 120 1.07 -20.52 23.38
CA GLU A 120 0.91 -21.07 24.74
C GLU A 120 -0.48 -21.69 24.96
N ILE A 121 -1.54 -21.00 24.54
CA ILE A 121 -2.92 -21.50 24.64
C ILE A 121 -3.10 -22.79 23.84
N LEU A 122 -2.53 -22.84 22.63
CA LEU A 122 -2.59 -24.03 21.77
C LEU A 122 -1.79 -25.19 22.37
N ASP A 123 -0.63 -24.94 22.96
CA ASP A 123 0.17 -25.95 23.64
C ASP A 123 -0.51 -26.52 24.90
N GLU A 124 -1.18 -25.67 25.67
CA GLU A 124 -2.00 -26.11 26.81
C GLU A 124 -3.20 -26.94 26.37
N ALA A 125 -3.92 -26.49 25.33
CA ALA A 125 -5.03 -27.24 24.77
C ALA A 125 -4.56 -28.59 24.20
N GLY A 126 -3.43 -28.62 23.49
CA GLY A 126 -2.83 -29.84 22.98
C GLY A 126 -2.52 -30.86 24.08
N ARG A 127 -1.87 -30.41 25.16
CA ARG A 127 -1.60 -31.25 26.34
C ARG A 127 -2.88 -31.79 26.99
N TYR A 128 -3.89 -30.93 27.17
CA TYR A 128 -5.17 -31.32 27.74
C TYR A 128 -5.88 -32.43 26.92
N TRP A 129 -5.88 -32.32 25.60
CA TRP A 129 -6.52 -33.31 24.73
C TRP A 129 -5.70 -34.62 24.65
N GLN A 130 -4.37 -34.52 24.69
CA GLN A 130 -3.48 -35.68 24.75
C GLN A 130 -3.69 -36.50 26.04
N GLU A 131 -3.86 -35.83 27.19
CA GLU A 131 -4.21 -36.49 28.47
C GLU A 131 -5.58 -37.17 28.44
N LYS A 132 -6.52 -36.63 27.65
CA LYS A 132 -7.85 -37.21 27.43
C LYS A 132 -7.87 -38.33 26.37
N GLY A 133 -6.73 -38.69 25.79
CA GLY A 133 -6.62 -39.78 24.81
C GLY A 133 -7.23 -39.46 23.44
N GLN A 134 -7.49 -38.18 23.14
CA GLN A 134 -7.90 -37.74 21.81
C GLN A 134 -6.74 -36.98 21.15
N PRO A 135 -6.33 -37.35 19.92
CA PRO A 135 -5.25 -36.65 19.25
C PRO A 135 -5.66 -35.19 18.97
N PRO A 136 -4.74 -34.22 19.06
CA PRO A 136 -5.02 -32.85 18.69
C PRO A 136 -5.43 -32.77 17.21
N VAL A 137 -6.38 -31.88 16.91
CA VAL A 137 -7.04 -31.70 15.59
C VAL A 137 -6.05 -31.42 14.43
N ALA A 138 -4.78 -31.16 14.74
CA ALA A 138 -3.72 -30.80 13.80
C ALA A 138 -2.54 -31.80 13.77
N HIS A 139 -2.68 -33.01 14.31
CA HIS A 139 -1.58 -34.01 14.31
C HIS A 139 -1.01 -34.25 12.89
N ASP A 140 -1.85 -34.21 11.87
CA ASP A 140 -1.46 -34.50 10.48
C ASP A 140 -0.62 -33.39 9.82
N LEU A 141 -0.51 -32.19 10.43
CA LEU A 141 0.25 -31.07 9.87
C LEU A 141 1.76 -31.13 10.18
N GLY A 142 2.20 -31.99 11.11
CA GLY A 142 3.61 -32.15 11.49
C GLY A 142 4.37 -33.20 10.67
N GLU A 143 3.68 -33.94 9.79
CA GLU A 143 4.27 -35.02 8.99
C GLU A 143 4.53 -34.65 7.52
N ALA A 144 4.36 -33.36 7.15
CA ALA A 144 4.55 -32.83 5.79
C ALA A 144 5.86 -32.04 5.63
#